data_AF-A0A7J6T016-F1
#
_entry.id   AF-A0A7J6T016-F1
#
_cell.length_a   1.000
_cell.length_b   1.000
_cell.length_c   1.000
_cell.angle_alpha   90.00
_cell.angle_beta   90.00
_cell.angle_gamma   90.00
#
_symmetry.space_group_name_H-M   'P 1'
#
loop_
_entity.id
_entity.type
_entity.pdbx_description
1 polymer ?
#
loop_
_entity_poly.entity_id
_entity_poly.type
_entity_poly.pdbx_seq_one_letter_code
_entity_poly.pdbx_strand_id
1 'polypeptide(L)'
;VFAEVVKGVGSDALMMEDMNMMRFIRGYSHEKNRIPATVSYLRGMLRWRKTEGADEKMDMLVETPIRDIPRCPLVDPECMKPLEWYFYGMSKFGTPVVYMKIPTASTYTKLGLDRCMEQHVVEMEIIERIKMQLRYSGWKGYKHMMV
;
A
#
# COMPACT_ATOMS: atom_id res chain seq x y z
N VAL A 1 5.62 0.12 24.57
CA VAL A 1 4.88 -0.18 23.31
C VAL A 1 5.77 -0.56 22.14
N PHE A 2 6.58 0.33 21.54
CA PHE A 2 7.39 -0.03 20.35
C PHE A 2 8.32 -1.22 20.59
N ALA A 3 9.15 -1.17 21.62
CA ALA A 3 10.04 -2.28 21.99
C ALA A 3 9.29 -3.59 22.30
N GLU A 4 8.10 -3.50 22.90
CA GLU A 4 7.26 -4.67 23.20
C GLU A 4 6.66 -5.29 21.94
N VAL A 5 6.24 -4.47 20.97
CA VAL A 5 5.75 -4.95 19.67
C VAL A 5 6.90 -5.54 18.87
N VAL A 6 8.07 -4.91 18.82
CA VAL A 6 9.28 -5.46 18.16
C VAL A 6 9.65 -6.81 18.77
N LYS A 7 9.70 -6.91 20.11
CA LYS A 7 9.94 -8.18 20.82
C LYS A 7 8.87 -9.23 20.49
N GLY A 8 7.61 -8.82 20.41
CA GLY A 8 6.47 -9.69 20.13
C GLY A 8 6.44 -10.19 18.68
N VAL A 9 6.90 -9.39 17.72
CA VAL A 9 7.02 -9.79 16.31
C VAL A 9 8.21 -10.75 16.14
N GLY A 10 9.37 -10.43 16.71
CA GLY A 10 10.58 -11.27 16.65
C GLY A 10 11.48 -10.90 15.47
N SER A 11 12.11 -11.90 14.85
CA SER A 11 13.03 -11.71 13.71
C SER A 11 12.40 -10.96 12.54
N ASP A 12 11.08 -11.09 12.34
CA ASP A 12 10.36 -10.44 11.24
C ASP A 12 10.35 -8.91 11.39
N ALA A 13 10.58 -8.38 12.60
CA ALA A 13 10.70 -6.93 12.82
C ALA A 13 11.94 -6.35 12.14
N LEU A 14 12.98 -7.16 11.92
CA LEU A 14 14.22 -6.73 11.24
C LEU A 14 14.01 -6.45 9.75
N MET A 15 12.91 -6.95 9.18
CA MET A 15 12.55 -6.74 7.78
C MET A 15 11.70 -5.48 7.56
N MET A 16 11.36 -4.75 8.64
CA MET A 16 10.49 -3.58 8.56
C MET A 16 11.22 -2.30 8.94
N GLU A 17 11.01 -1.25 8.14
CA GLU A 17 11.41 0.10 8.53
C GLU A 17 10.64 0.57 9.78
N ASP A 18 11.32 1.29 10.68
CA ASP A 18 10.74 1.85 11.91
C ASP A 18 9.47 2.68 11.66
N MET A 19 9.42 3.42 10.55
CA MET A 19 8.27 4.22 10.14
C MET A 19 7.03 3.36 9.86
N ASN A 20 7.20 2.20 9.21
CA ASN A 20 6.12 1.26 8.92
C ASN A 20 5.63 0.58 10.19
N MET A 21 6.55 0.18 11.07
CA MET A 21 6.24 -0.35 12.40
C MET A 21 5.43 0.66 13.23
N MET A 22 5.85 1.93 13.23
CA MET A 22 5.16 3.01 13.94
C MET A 22 3.78 3.32 13.38
N ARG A 23 3.57 3.22 12.07
CA ARG A 23 2.22 3.33 11.46
C ARG A 23 1.28 2.27 11.99
N PHE A 24 1.75 1.03 12.06
CA PHE A 24 0.97 -0.10 12.57
C PHE A 24 0.61 0.09 14.04
N ILE A 25 1.60 0.45 14.88
CA ILE A 25 1.40 0.70 16.31
C ILE A 25 0.39 1.82 16.58
N ARG A 26 0.34 2.84 15.71
CA ARG A 26 -0.64 3.93 15.78
C ARG A 26 -2.01 3.50 15.27
N GLY A 27 -2.08 2.70 14.21
CA GLY A 27 -3.34 2.24 13.61
C GLY A 27 -4.21 1.42 14.57
N TYR A 28 -3.58 0.65 15.47
CA TYR A 28 -4.27 -0.19 16.45
C TYR A 28 -4.24 0.38 17.87
N SER A 29 -4.12 1.71 18.03
CA SER A 29 -4.00 2.33 19.36
C SER A 29 -5.23 2.16 20.26
N HIS A 30 -6.40 1.92 19.66
CA HIS A 30 -7.69 1.82 20.36
C HIS A 30 -8.11 0.38 20.67
N GLU A 31 -7.30 -0.61 20.29
CA GLU A 31 -7.57 -2.01 20.58
C GLU A 31 -7.51 -2.30 22.08
N LYS A 32 -8.50 -3.03 22.59
CA LYS A 32 -8.62 -3.39 24.03
C LYS A 32 -7.36 -4.11 24.54
N ASN A 33 -6.75 -4.95 23.71
CA ASN A 33 -5.48 -5.62 23.97
C ASN A 33 -4.44 -5.17 22.93
N ARG A 34 -4.10 -3.88 22.95
CA ARG A 34 -3.29 -3.21 21.94
C ARG A 34 -2.06 -3.99 21.48
N ILE A 35 -1.18 -4.39 22.39
CA ILE A 35 0.10 -5.01 22.02
C ILE A 35 -0.13 -6.38 21.36
N PRO A 36 -0.86 -7.34 21.98
CA PRO A 36 -1.18 -8.61 21.34
C PRO A 36 -1.89 -8.47 19.98
N ALA A 37 -2.86 -7.56 19.88
CA ALA A 37 -3.58 -7.31 18.64
C ALA A 37 -2.64 -6.78 17.54
N THR A 38 -1.85 -5.74 17.86
CA THR A 38 -0.87 -5.15 16.94
C THR A 38 0.12 -6.19 16.43
N VAL A 39 0.66 -7.03 17.32
CA VAL A 39 1.58 -8.12 16.96
C VAL A 39 0.90 -9.16 16.05
N SER A 40 -0.34 -9.56 16.37
CA SER A 40 -1.10 -10.52 15.57
C SER A 40 -1.35 -9.99 14.15
N TYR A 41 -1.82 -8.75 14.04
CA TYR A 41 -2.08 -8.11 12.75
C TYR A 41 -0.79 -7.88 11.95
N LEU A 42 0.32 -7.48 12.59
CA LEU A 42 1.63 -7.36 11.95
C LEU A 42 2.07 -8.68 11.32
N ARG A 43 2.02 -9.77 12.10
CA ARG A 43 2.37 -11.10 11.62
C ARG A 43 1.45 -11.59 10.50
N GLY A 44 0.16 -11.28 10.60
CA GLY A 44 -0.82 -11.56 9.54
C GLY A 44 -0.47 -10.86 8.24
N MET A 45 -0.15 -9.56 8.31
CA MET A 45 0.25 -8.76 7.17
C MET A 45 1.55 -9.25 6.54
N LEU A 46 2.58 -9.58 7.34
CA LEU A 46 3.86 -10.11 6.82
C LEU A 46 3.68 -11.44 6.08
N ARG A 47 2.83 -12.33 6.62
CA ARG A 47 2.47 -13.58 5.91
C ARG A 47 1.71 -13.29 4.63
N TRP A 48 0.74 -12.39 4.66
CA TRP A 48 -0.03 -11.99 3.48
C TRP A 48 0.88 -11.43 2.38
N ARG A 49 1.82 -10.54 2.71
CA ARG A 49 2.80 -10.01 1.74
C ARG A 49 3.57 -11.10 1.03
N LYS A 50 4.04 -12.10 1.80
CA LYS A 50 4.76 -13.25 1.24
C LYS A 50 3.88 -14.11 0.34
N THR A 51 2.63 -14.37 0.72
CA THR A 51 1.69 -15.14 -0.09
C THR A 51 1.35 -14.42 -1.39
N GLU A 52 1.11 -13.12 -1.32
CA GLU A 52 0.76 -12.31 -2.49
C GLU A 52 1.99 -11.90 -3.32
N GLY A 53 3.20 -12.20 -2.90
CA GLY A 53 4.43 -11.74 -3.56
C GLY A 53 4.50 -10.21 -3.69
N ALA A 54 4.10 -9.49 -2.62
CA ALA A 54 4.01 -8.05 -2.61
C ALA A 54 5.39 -7.36 -2.63
N ASP A 55 6.39 -7.99 -2.03
CA ASP A 55 7.76 -7.48 -2.00
C ASP A 55 8.40 -7.55 -3.40
N GLU A 56 8.24 -8.67 -4.12
CA GLU A 56 8.75 -8.85 -5.48
C GLU A 56 8.07 -7.91 -6.49
N LYS A 57 6.76 -7.64 -6.30
CA LYS A 57 6.05 -6.62 -7.09
C LYS A 57 6.64 -5.23 -6.85
N MET A 58 6.91 -4.88 -5.60
CA MET A 58 7.48 -3.58 -5.24
C MET A 58 8.89 -3.41 -5.81
N ASP A 59 9.73 -4.45 -5.77
CA ASP A 59 11.07 -4.42 -6.36
C ASP A 59 11.03 -4.09 -7.87
N MET A 60 10.15 -4.76 -8.62
CA MET A 60 9.96 -4.49 -10.05
C MET A 60 9.45 -3.05 -10.31
N LEU A 61 8.55 -2.55 -9.46
CA LEU A 61 8.04 -1.18 -9.55
C LEU A 61 9.08 -0.12 -9.19
N VAL A 62 10.04 -0.44 -8.31
CA VAL A 62 11.14 0.46 -7.97
C VAL A 62 12.07 0.67 -9.15
N GLU A 63 12.33 -0.38 -9.92
CA GLU A 63 13.14 -0.36 -11.14
C GLU A 63 12.42 0.25 -12.34
N THR A 64 11.08 0.27 -12.33
CA THR A 64 10.26 0.85 -13.39
C THR A 64 10.20 2.39 -13.26
N PRO A 65 10.60 3.16 -14.30
CA PRO A 65 10.39 4.61 -14.30
C PRO A 65 8.90 4.97 -14.13
N ILE A 66 8.56 6.00 -13.35
CA ILE A 66 7.15 6.35 -13.06
C ILE A 66 6.30 6.49 -14.34
N ARG A 67 6.85 7.13 -15.37
CA ARG A 67 6.17 7.33 -16.66
C ARG A 67 5.80 6.03 -17.38
N ASP A 68 6.50 4.95 -17.05
CA ASP A 68 6.38 3.63 -17.67
C ASP A 68 5.57 2.66 -16.79
N ILE A 69 5.13 3.06 -15.58
CA ILE A 69 4.26 2.26 -14.70
C ILE A 69 3.00 1.75 -15.44
N PRO A 70 2.29 2.56 -16.25
CA PRO A 70 1.13 2.05 -16.98
C PRO A 70 1.44 0.94 -18.00
N ARG A 71 2.72 0.76 -18.34
CA ARG A 71 3.23 -0.28 -19.25
C ARG A 71 3.97 -1.40 -18.51
N CYS A 72 4.02 -1.35 -17.18
CA CYS A 72 4.64 -2.37 -16.36
C CYS A 72 3.95 -3.73 -16.59
N PRO A 73 4.68 -4.85 -16.73
CA PRO A 73 4.08 -6.17 -16.93
C PRO A 73 3.15 -6.62 -15.79
N LEU A 74 3.31 -6.07 -14.59
CA LEU A 74 2.44 -6.33 -13.45
C LEU A 74 1.05 -5.71 -13.61
N VAL A 75 0.90 -4.77 -14.53
CA VAL A 75 -0.31 -3.98 -14.68
C VAL A 75 -1.22 -4.65 -15.69
N ASP A 76 -2.38 -5.11 -15.22
CA ASP A 76 -3.46 -5.54 -16.09
C ASP A 76 -4.24 -4.33 -16.63
N PRO A 77 -4.14 -4.03 -17.95
CA PRO A 77 -4.77 -2.86 -18.52
C PRO A 77 -6.30 -2.94 -18.55
N GLU A 78 -6.90 -4.13 -18.47
CA GLU A 78 -8.35 -4.28 -18.40
C GLU A 78 -8.90 -3.99 -17.01
N CYS A 79 -8.13 -4.33 -15.97
CA CYS A 79 -8.46 -4.00 -14.58
C CYS A 79 -8.13 -2.54 -14.24
N MET A 80 -7.09 -1.94 -14.83
CA MET A 80 -6.73 -0.53 -14.61
C MET A 80 -7.66 0.47 -15.31
N LYS A 81 -8.27 0.13 -16.44
CA LYS A 81 -9.19 1.02 -17.17
C LYS A 81 -10.38 1.52 -16.33
N PRO A 82 -11.07 0.68 -15.54
CA PRO A 82 -12.12 1.15 -14.64
C PRO A 82 -11.56 1.84 -13.39
N LEU A 83 -10.32 1.52 -13.01
CA LEU A 83 -9.56 2.06 -11.86
C LEU A 83 -8.69 3.25 -12.32
N GLU A 84 -9.28 4.18 -13.07
CA GLU A 84 -8.60 5.41 -13.49
C GLU A 84 -8.14 6.18 -12.24
N TRP A 85 -6.82 6.24 -12.05
CA TRP A 85 -6.21 7.19 -11.12
C TRP A 85 -5.63 8.36 -11.86
N TYR A 86 -5.77 9.52 -11.25
CA TYR A 86 -5.08 10.70 -11.71
C TYR A 86 -4.69 11.56 -10.52
N PHE A 87 -3.52 12.19 -10.64
CA PHE A 87 -3.06 13.22 -9.73
C PHE A 87 -3.66 14.54 -10.20
N TYR A 88 -4.42 15.20 -9.33
CA TYR A 88 -4.94 16.52 -9.67
C TYR A 88 -4.90 17.46 -8.47
N GLY A 89 -4.04 18.46 -8.56
CA GLY A 89 -3.91 19.49 -7.53
C GLY A 89 -3.20 19.03 -6.26
N MET A 90 -3.22 19.94 -5.29
CA MET A 90 -2.56 19.81 -4.00
C MET A 90 -3.57 20.12 -2.90
N SER A 91 -3.52 19.36 -1.80
CA SER A 91 -4.31 19.66 -0.61
C SER A 91 -3.83 20.96 0.05
N LYS A 92 -4.63 21.50 0.98
CA LYS A 92 -4.26 22.67 1.81
C LYS A 92 -2.98 22.49 2.63
N PHE A 93 -2.50 21.25 2.78
CA PHE A 93 -1.27 20.91 3.49
C PHE A 93 -0.12 20.57 2.54
N GLY A 94 -0.28 20.79 1.24
CA GLY A 94 0.70 20.38 0.24
C GLY A 94 0.74 18.85 0.07
N THR A 95 -0.37 18.14 0.19
CA THR A 95 -0.38 16.70 -0.16
C THR A 95 -0.90 16.54 -1.58
N PRO A 96 -0.21 15.85 -2.50
CA PRO A 96 -0.80 15.51 -3.79
C PRO A 96 -2.12 14.78 -3.61
N VAL A 97 -3.14 15.21 -4.34
CA VAL A 97 -4.46 14.58 -4.30
C VAL A 97 -4.51 13.52 -5.38
N VAL A 98 -4.78 12.28 -4.97
CA VAL A 98 -5.04 11.17 -5.87
C VAL A 98 -6.55 11.00 -5.94
N TYR A 99 -7.09 11.05 -7.16
CA TYR A 99 -8.46 10.67 -7.43
C TYR A 99 -8.48 9.25 -7.94
N MET A 100 -9.42 8.45 -7.44
CA MET A 100 -9.65 7.10 -7.92
C MET A 100 -11.10 6.95 -8.32
N LYS A 101 -11.32 6.46 -9.54
CA LYS A 101 -12.65 6.02 -9.95
C LYS A 101 -12.95 4.67 -9.32
N ILE A 102 -13.95 4.62 -8.46
CA ILE A 102 -14.39 3.36 -7.83
C ILE A 102 -15.15 2.52 -8.87
N PRO A 103 -14.73 1.27 -9.15
CA PRO A 103 -15.43 0.41 -10.09
C PRO A 103 -16.82 0.03 -9.58
N THR A 104 -17.74 -0.20 -10.52
CA THR A 104 -19.07 -0.74 -10.18
C THR A 104 -18.99 -2.23 -9.87
N ALA A 105 -19.94 -2.76 -9.11
CA ALA A 105 -20.06 -4.20 -8.84
C ALA A 105 -20.04 -5.06 -10.13
N SER A 106 -20.68 -4.58 -11.20
CA SER A 106 -20.69 -5.24 -12.50
C SER A 106 -19.31 -5.36 -13.16
N THR A 107 -18.37 -4.49 -12.80
CA THR A 107 -16.97 -4.56 -13.29
C THR A 107 -16.27 -5.80 -12.72
N TYR A 108 -16.42 -6.05 -11.42
CA TYR A 108 -15.86 -7.23 -10.76
C TYR A 108 -16.49 -8.53 -11.28
N THR A 109 -17.79 -8.53 -11.58
CA THR A 109 -18.45 -9.69 -12.19
C THR A 109 -17.93 -9.99 -13.60
N LYS A 110 -17.66 -8.95 -14.40
CA LYS A 110 -17.17 -9.11 -15.78
C LYS A 110 -15.71 -9.55 -15.85
N LEU A 111 -14.85 -8.99 -15.00
CA LEU A 111 -13.40 -9.23 -15.03
C LEU A 111 -12.97 -10.42 -14.17
N GLY A 112 -13.82 -10.82 -13.21
CA GLY A 112 -13.49 -11.79 -12.18
C GLY A 112 -12.97 -11.11 -10.92
N LEU A 113 -13.51 -11.47 -9.75
CA LEU A 113 -13.14 -10.87 -8.48
C LEU A 113 -11.66 -11.13 -8.17
N ASP A 114 -11.19 -12.37 -8.31
CA ASP A 114 -9.82 -12.76 -7.97
C ASP A 114 -8.80 -12.00 -8.79
N ARG A 115 -9.01 -11.89 -10.11
CA ARG A 115 -8.18 -11.10 -11.03
C ARG A 115 -8.12 -9.62 -10.61
N CYS A 116 -9.26 -9.03 -10.23
CA CYS A 116 -9.31 -7.66 -9.75
C CYS A 116 -8.61 -7.50 -8.39
N MET A 117 -8.69 -8.49 -7.50
CA MET A 117 -8.02 -8.46 -6.20
C MET A 117 -6.50 -8.59 -6.33
N GLU A 118 -6.02 -9.46 -7.22
CA GLU A 118 -4.60 -9.58 -7.55
C GLU A 118 -4.04 -8.28 -8.12
N GLN A 119 -4.78 -7.67 -9.07
CA GLN A 119 -4.43 -6.36 -9.59
C GLN A 119 -4.39 -5.34 -8.44
N HIS A 120 -5.39 -5.30 -7.57
CA HIS A 120 -5.45 -4.36 -6.45
C HIS A 120 -4.20 -4.38 -5.54
N VAL A 121 -3.55 -5.53 -5.39
CA VAL A 121 -2.26 -5.59 -4.67
C VAL A 121 -1.18 -4.79 -5.40
N VAL A 122 -1.04 -4.98 -6.73
CA VAL A 122 -0.11 -4.21 -7.58
C VAL A 122 -0.40 -2.72 -7.47
N GLU A 123 -1.68 -2.37 -7.47
CA GLU A 123 -2.13 -0.98 -7.36
C GLU A 123 -1.68 -0.30 -6.08
N MET A 124 -1.82 -0.99 -4.95
CA MET A 124 -1.40 -0.48 -3.66
C MET A 124 0.11 -0.28 -3.57
N GLU A 125 0.90 -1.16 -4.21
CA GLU A 125 2.36 -1.01 -4.30
C GLU A 125 2.78 0.14 -5.23
N ILE A 126 2.07 0.37 -6.35
CA ILE A 126 2.27 1.56 -7.21
C ILE A 126 2.06 2.84 -6.39
N ILE A 127 0.98 2.91 -5.62
CA ILE A 127 0.67 4.07 -4.78
C ILE A 127 1.80 4.28 -3.75
N GLU A 128 2.31 3.23 -3.11
CA GLU A 128 3.41 3.35 -2.16
C GLU A 128 4.72 3.79 -2.83
N ARG A 129 5.03 3.28 -4.03
CA ARG A 129 6.19 3.73 -4.82
C ARG A 129 6.13 5.22 -5.11
N ILE A 130 4.98 5.72 -5.53
CA ILE A 130 4.80 7.15 -5.79
C ILE A 130 4.99 7.96 -4.50
N LYS A 131 4.43 7.49 -3.37
CA LYS A 131 4.63 8.13 -2.06
C LYS A 131 6.11 8.17 -1.66
N MET A 132 6.86 7.09 -1.88
CA MET A 132 8.30 7.06 -1.60
C MET A 132 9.05 8.13 -2.39
N GLN A 133 8.80 8.25 -3.70
CA GLN A 133 9.46 9.27 -4.51
C GLN A 133 9.13 10.70 -4.04
N LEU A 134 7.87 10.95 -3.69
CA LEU A 134 7.48 12.22 -3.11
C LEU A 134 8.24 12.50 -1.80
N ARG A 135 8.37 11.51 -0.90
CA ARG A 135 9.18 11.66 0.33
C ARG A 135 10.63 12.06 0.05
N TYR A 136 11.29 11.43 -0.94
CA TYR A 136 12.67 11.75 -1.29
C TYR A 136 12.85 13.15 -1.88
N SER A 137 11.84 13.67 -2.58
CA SER A 137 11.85 15.05 -3.09
C SER A 137 11.66 16.13 -2.01
N GLY A 138 11.69 15.75 -0.72
CA GLY A 138 11.50 16.65 0.42
C GLY A 138 10.04 16.87 0.81
N TRP A 139 9.08 16.24 0.11
CA TRP A 139 7.66 16.37 0.42
C TRP A 139 7.25 15.49 1.61
N LYS A 140 6.67 16.12 2.65
CA LYS A 140 6.19 15.44 3.86
C LYS A 140 4.67 15.29 3.85
N GLY A 141 4.15 14.37 3.04
CA GLY A 141 2.72 14.04 3.01
C GLY A 141 2.33 13.00 4.05
N TYR A 142 1.52 13.37 5.04
CA TYR A 142 0.99 12.47 6.09
C TYR A 142 -0.53 12.29 5.94
N LYS A 143 -0.98 11.46 4.99
CA LYS A 143 -2.24 10.70 5.05
C LYS A 143 -2.53 10.00 3.72
N HIS A 144 -3.05 8.79 3.82
CA HIS A 144 -3.83 8.16 2.77
C HIS A 144 -5.07 9.03 2.55
N MET A 145 -5.21 9.65 1.39
CA MET A 145 -6.53 10.03 0.88
C MET A 145 -6.86 8.99 -0.17
N MET A 146 -7.63 7.98 0.25
CA MET A 146 -8.59 7.38 -0.66
C MET A 146 -9.85 8.23 -0.49
N VAL A 147 -10.20 8.98 -1.53
CA VAL A 147 -11.55 9.53 -1.69
C VAL A 147 -12.17 8.78 -2.84
#